data_AF-A0A7C9AQ70-F1
#
_entry.id   AF-A0A7C9AQ70-F1
#
_cell.length_a   1.000
_cell.length_b   1.000
_cell.length_c   1.000
_cell.angle_alpha   90.00
_cell.angle_beta   90.00
_cell.angle_gamma   90.00
#
_symmetry.space_group_name_H-M   'P 1'
#
loop_
_entity.id
_entity.type
_entity.pdbx_description
1 polymer ?
#
loop_
_entity_poly.entity_id
_entity_poly.type
_entity_poly.pdbx_seq_one_letter_code
_entity_poly.pdbx_strand_id
1 'polypeptide(L)'
;CYSTLEQNTAEMISESVAKVPAVSSASDDVQLVNKQDVFLPDDLLLTDLFQKSSQYPLFVWCPMKNISSISRARLHDIYAQIGIRKISKSVSISKASKCGELKRVNPKDAYIVKGLVMLILGFLSDPSLNKEVKDRHETVKLLLNVTVLETPEPIALNYSLKMGSGKVAEVCTSQMVRWERGNSELLTQKLEKSGGQRSVVEYATRFSEAIAQGLLLEKEDQITRLSELIKVGFLMGFDEDAVDYYMKSKNMQISLEDEEFLASAFPSC
;
A
#
# COMPACT_ATOMS: atom_id res chain seq x y z
N CYS A 1 36.32 17.24 -2.45
CA CYS A 1 36.32 18.24 -3.54
C CYS A 1 35.37 17.88 -4.67
N TYR A 2 35.48 16.70 -5.30
CA TYR A 2 34.56 16.30 -6.39
C TYR A 2 33.08 16.21 -5.94
N SER A 3 32.80 15.59 -4.79
CA SER A 3 31.44 15.50 -4.24
C SER A 3 30.80 16.86 -3.92
N THR A 4 31.61 17.83 -3.51
CA THR A 4 31.16 19.19 -3.13
C THR A 4 30.80 20.03 -4.35
N LEU A 5 31.50 19.84 -5.48
CA LEU A 5 31.20 20.53 -6.75
C LEU A 5 29.91 19.98 -7.39
N GLU A 6 29.69 18.66 -7.33
CA GLU A 6 28.44 18.04 -7.83
C GLU A 6 27.22 18.49 -7.03
N GLN A 7 27.32 18.57 -5.69
CA GLN A 7 26.26 19.11 -4.84
C GLN A 7 25.94 20.58 -5.14
N ASN A 8 26.97 21.44 -5.25
CA ASN A 8 26.78 22.85 -5.58
C ASN A 8 26.12 23.04 -6.96
N THR A 9 26.45 22.18 -7.94
CA THR A 9 25.87 22.25 -9.29
C THR A 9 24.40 21.80 -9.29
N ALA A 10 24.07 20.75 -8.54
CA ALA A 10 22.70 20.26 -8.41
C ALA A 10 21.79 21.27 -7.70
N GLU A 11 22.27 21.93 -6.64
CA GLU A 11 21.55 23.00 -5.96
C GLU A 11 21.29 24.18 -6.89
N MET A 12 22.30 24.62 -7.65
CA MET A 12 22.15 25.74 -8.59
C MET A 12 21.16 25.43 -9.74
N ILE A 13 21.14 24.18 -10.22
CA ILE A 13 20.16 23.72 -11.22
C ILE A 13 18.75 23.68 -10.62
N SER A 14 18.62 23.18 -9.39
CA SER A 14 17.34 23.20 -8.69
C SER A 14 16.82 24.63 -8.55
N GLU A 15 17.64 25.58 -8.09
CA GLU A 15 17.23 26.97 -7.89
C GLU A 15 16.89 27.71 -9.19
N SER A 16 17.59 27.39 -10.28
CA SER A 16 17.38 28.07 -11.58
C SER A 16 16.14 27.58 -12.33
N VAL A 17 15.69 26.34 -12.12
CA VAL A 17 14.51 25.79 -12.79
C VAL A 17 13.24 26.08 -11.99
N ALA A 18 12.45 27.05 -12.46
CA ALA A 18 11.18 27.41 -11.84
C ALA A 18 9.98 26.59 -12.36
N LYS A 19 10.00 26.22 -13.65
CA LYS A 19 8.92 25.51 -14.33
C LYS A 19 9.43 24.28 -15.08
N VAL A 20 8.58 23.26 -15.16
CA VAL A 20 8.87 22.00 -15.85
C VAL A 20 7.69 21.60 -16.74
N PRO A 21 7.91 20.80 -17.79
CA PRO A 21 6.83 20.32 -18.64
C PRO A 21 5.97 19.30 -17.87
N ALA A 22 4.66 19.45 -17.99
CA ALA A 22 3.65 18.58 -17.39
C ALA A 22 2.50 18.37 -18.38
N VAL A 23 1.78 17.25 -18.24
CA VAL A 23 0.69 16.87 -19.14
C VAL A 23 -0.64 17.13 -18.47
N SER A 24 -1.56 17.77 -19.21
CA SER A 24 -2.96 17.80 -18.80
C SER A 24 -3.64 16.49 -19.17
N SER A 25 -4.32 15.88 -18.20
CA SER A 25 -5.18 14.72 -18.39
C SER A 25 -6.34 14.96 -19.39
N ALA A 26 -6.69 16.22 -19.68
CA ALA A 26 -7.84 16.55 -20.52
C ALA A 26 -7.52 16.75 -22.00
N SER A 27 -6.29 17.14 -22.36
CA SER A 27 -5.97 17.53 -23.74
C SER A 27 -4.68 16.91 -24.30
N ASP A 28 -3.96 16.09 -23.53
CA ASP A 28 -2.62 15.58 -23.87
C ASP A 28 -1.59 16.68 -24.20
N ASP A 29 -1.93 17.95 -23.98
CA ASP A 29 -1.03 19.07 -24.22
C ASP A 29 0.04 19.14 -23.14
N VAL A 30 1.26 19.41 -23.58
CA VAL A 30 2.40 19.67 -22.70
C VAL A 30 2.44 21.15 -22.36
N GLN A 31 2.39 21.46 -21.07
CA GLN A 31 2.41 22.83 -20.55
C GLN A 31 3.55 23.02 -19.55
N LEU A 32 4.10 24.23 -19.46
CA LEU A 32 5.10 24.57 -18.45
C LEU A 32 4.44 24.99 -17.15
N VAL A 33 4.60 24.17 -16.12
CA VAL A 33 3.96 24.32 -14.81
C VAL A 33 5.03 24.56 -13.74
N ASN A 34 4.71 25.31 -12.69
CA ASN A 34 5.64 25.52 -11.59
C ASN A 34 6.07 24.18 -11.00
N LYS A 35 7.37 24.04 -10.74
CA LYS A 35 7.94 22.79 -10.24
C LYS A 35 7.36 22.32 -8.90
N GLN A 36 6.83 23.26 -8.10
CA GLN A 36 6.20 22.98 -6.81
C GLN A 36 4.74 22.50 -6.91
N ASP A 37 4.13 22.64 -8.10
CA ASP A 37 2.74 22.26 -8.37
C ASP A 37 2.63 20.90 -9.10
N VAL A 38 3.77 20.27 -9.40
CA VAL A 38 3.84 18.98 -10.11
C VAL A 38 4.57 17.92 -9.30
N PHE A 39 4.34 16.66 -9.67
CA PHE A 39 4.82 15.51 -8.94
C PHE A 39 5.44 14.46 -9.87
N LEU A 40 6.40 13.71 -9.32
CA LEU A 40 6.90 12.49 -9.94
C LEU A 40 5.87 11.37 -9.77
N PRO A 41 5.46 10.70 -10.87
CA PRO A 41 4.53 9.57 -10.82
C PRO A 41 5.29 8.29 -10.41
N ASP A 42 5.72 8.21 -9.16
CA ASP A 42 6.45 7.05 -8.61
C ASP A 42 5.52 5.95 -8.05
N ASP A 43 4.22 6.24 -7.93
CA ASP A 43 3.16 5.28 -7.57
C ASP A 43 2.09 5.30 -8.66
N LEU A 44 1.94 4.18 -9.38
CA LEU A 44 1.02 4.09 -10.51
C LEU A 44 -0.46 4.13 -10.10
N LEU A 45 -0.82 3.61 -8.92
CA LEU A 45 -2.20 3.62 -8.44
C LEU A 45 -2.62 5.03 -8.05
N LEU A 46 -1.76 5.76 -7.33
CA LEU A 46 -2.00 7.16 -7.00
C LEU A 46 -2.00 8.03 -8.27
N THR A 47 -1.09 7.75 -9.21
CA THR A 47 -1.03 8.46 -10.49
C THR A 47 -2.34 8.31 -11.25
N ASP A 48 -2.81 7.07 -11.44
CA ASP A 48 -4.09 6.78 -12.10
C ASP A 48 -5.27 7.47 -11.41
N LEU A 49 -5.28 7.46 -10.07
CA LEU A 49 -6.35 8.03 -9.26
C LEU A 49 -6.49 9.55 -9.48
N PHE A 50 -5.38 10.27 -9.36
CA PHE A 50 -5.36 11.72 -9.52
C PHE A 50 -5.50 12.15 -10.98
N GLN A 51 -4.94 11.39 -11.92
CA GLN A 51 -5.02 11.73 -13.34
C GLN A 51 -6.45 11.64 -13.88
N LYS A 52 -7.26 10.69 -13.38
CA LYS A 52 -8.68 10.54 -13.77
C LYS A 52 -9.60 11.61 -13.18
N SER A 53 -9.21 12.18 -12.03
CA SER A 53 -10.10 13.01 -11.22
C SER A 53 -9.73 14.49 -11.23
N SER A 54 -8.49 14.82 -11.56
CA SER A 54 -7.96 16.18 -11.57
C SER A 54 -7.95 16.78 -12.97
N GLN A 55 -8.31 18.06 -13.07
CA GLN A 55 -8.14 18.87 -14.28
C GLN A 55 -6.75 19.51 -14.36
N TYR A 56 -5.98 19.46 -13.26
CA TYR A 56 -4.65 20.06 -13.20
C TYR A 56 -3.60 19.14 -13.83
N PRO A 57 -2.59 19.69 -14.54
CA PRO A 57 -1.43 18.94 -14.99
C PRO A 57 -0.51 18.60 -13.82
N LEU A 58 -0.89 17.58 -13.04
CA LEU A 58 -0.24 17.22 -11.76
C LEU A 58 1.09 16.48 -11.94
N PHE A 59 1.34 15.88 -13.10
CA PHE A 59 2.49 15.00 -13.30
C PHE A 59 3.43 15.54 -14.36
N VAL A 60 4.73 15.37 -14.10
CA VAL A 60 5.77 15.72 -15.08
C VAL A 60 5.57 14.97 -16.39
N TRP A 61 5.85 15.63 -17.50
CA TRP A 61 5.79 15.00 -18.82
C TRP A 61 6.96 14.03 -18.98
N CYS A 62 6.62 12.79 -19.31
CA CYS A 62 7.54 11.73 -19.68
C CYS A 62 7.09 11.14 -21.03
N PRO A 63 7.83 11.34 -22.12
CA PRO A 63 7.46 10.82 -23.43
C PRO A 63 7.34 9.28 -23.40
N MET A 64 6.21 8.75 -23.89
CA MET A 64 5.97 7.28 -23.96
C MET A 64 6.68 6.61 -25.14
N LYS A 65 7.05 7.37 -26.18
CA LYS A 65 7.81 6.88 -27.33
C LYS A 65 9.28 7.25 -27.16
N ASN A 66 10.20 6.42 -27.69
CA ASN A 66 11.65 6.69 -27.78
C ASN A 66 11.97 7.88 -28.71
N ILE A 67 11.33 9.03 -28.48
CA ILE A 67 11.59 10.29 -29.18
C ILE A 67 12.86 10.92 -28.59
N SER A 68 13.19 10.61 -27.34
CA SER A 68 14.41 11.06 -26.67
C SER A 68 15.47 9.96 -26.61
N SER A 69 16.74 10.34 -26.78
CA SER A 69 17.92 9.51 -26.45
C SER A 69 18.05 9.21 -24.94
N ILE A 70 17.23 9.89 -24.13
CA ILE A 70 17.20 9.76 -22.67
C ILE A 70 16.14 8.74 -22.27
N SER A 71 16.53 7.80 -21.41
CA SER A 71 15.61 6.80 -20.83
C SER A 71 14.65 7.45 -19.82
N ARG A 72 13.48 6.83 -19.63
CA ARG A 72 12.51 7.29 -18.62
C ARG A 72 13.12 7.35 -17.21
N ALA A 73 13.92 6.36 -16.84
CA ALA A 73 14.64 6.36 -15.56
C ALA A 73 15.53 7.60 -15.42
N ARG A 74 16.28 7.93 -16.47
CA ARG A 74 17.15 9.11 -16.46
C ARG A 74 16.37 10.43 -16.40
N LEU A 75 15.20 10.51 -17.05
CA LEU A 75 14.31 11.67 -16.91
C LEU A 75 13.78 11.82 -15.48
N HIS A 76 13.38 10.72 -14.84
CA HIS A 76 12.96 10.74 -13.44
C HIS A 76 14.08 11.21 -12.51
N ASP A 77 15.33 10.79 -12.76
CA ASP A 77 16.50 11.27 -12.00
C ASP A 77 16.71 12.78 -12.16
N ILE A 78 16.59 13.29 -13.39
CA ILE A 78 16.72 14.72 -13.68
C ILE A 78 15.63 15.52 -12.94
N TYR A 79 14.38 15.09 -13.03
CA TYR A 79 13.29 15.76 -12.30
C TYR A 79 13.47 15.67 -10.78
N ALA A 80 13.97 14.55 -10.25
CA ALA A 80 14.29 14.44 -8.83
C ALA A 80 15.40 15.42 -8.41
N GLN A 81 16.44 15.60 -9.23
CA GLN A 81 17.52 16.57 -9.01
C GLN A 81 17.03 18.03 -9.06
N ILE A 82 16.03 18.33 -9.89
CA ILE A 82 15.38 19.66 -9.97
C ILE A 82 14.50 19.94 -8.72
N GLY A 83 14.30 18.94 -7.86
CA GLY A 83 13.52 19.05 -6.64
C GLY A 83 12.03 18.76 -6.83
N ILE A 84 11.65 18.03 -7.89
CA ILE A 84 10.26 17.57 -8.05
C ILE A 84 9.95 16.52 -6.99
N ARG A 85 8.83 16.72 -6.28
CA ARG A 85 8.41 15.84 -5.19
C ARG A 85 7.75 14.57 -5.74
N LYS A 86 7.95 13.45 -5.05
CA LYS A 86 7.26 12.17 -5.30
C LYS A 86 5.80 12.25 -4.86
N ILE A 87 4.88 11.67 -5.64
CA ILE A 87 3.46 11.64 -5.25
C ILE A 87 3.26 10.79 -4.00
N SER A 88 3.96 9.65 -3.90
CA SER A 88 3.92 8.74 -2.75
C SER A 88 4.22 9.44 -1.42
N LYS A 89 5.07 10.47 -1.44
CA LYS A 89 5.48 11.26 -0.27
C LYS A 89 4.69 12.56 -0.06
N SER A 90 3.90 12.97 -1.05
CA SER A 90 3.21 14.27 -1.04
C SER A 90 1.72 14.14 -0.78
N VAL A 91 1.16 12.94 -0.95
CA VAL A 91 -0.24 12.69 -0.73
C VAL A 91 -0.56 12.67 0.76
N SER A 92 -1.60 13.38 1.16
CA SER A 92 -2.16 13.33 2.51
C SER A 92 -3.49 12.60 2.45
N ILE A 93 -3.66 11.65 3.37
CA ILE A 93 -4.85 10.81 3.44
C ILE A 93 -5.69 11.28 4.62
N SER A 94 -6.94 11.66 4.35
CA SER A 94 -7.90 12.07 5.36
C SER A 94 -9.12 11.15 5.33
N LYS A 95 -9.70 10.90 6.51
CA LYS A 95 -10.89 10.07 6.65
C LYS A 95 -12.10 10.86 6.16
N ALA A 96 -12.83 10.33 5.19
CA ALA A 96 -14.17 10.83 4.90
C ALA A 96 -15.14 10.25 5.95
N SER A 97 -15.99 11.10 6.53
CA SER A 97 -16.98 10.69 7.52
C SER A 97 -18.23 10.12 6.84
N LYS A 98 -18.30 8.79 6.80
CA LYS A 98 -19.50 7.93 6.95
C LYS A 98 -19.08 6.49 6.62
N CYS A 99 -19.00 5.64 7.64
CA CYS A 99 -19.31 4.22 7.42
C CYS A 99 -20.83 4.12 7.50
N GLY A 100 -21.44 3.46 6.52
CA GLY A 100 -22.85 3.06 6.59
C GLY A 100 -23.08 2.06 7.72
N GLU A 101 -24.12 1.25 7.60
CA GLU A 101 -24.42 0.23 8.59
C GLU A 101 -23.25 -0.78 8.72
N LEU A 102 -22.68 -0.87 9.92
CA LEU A 102 -21.61 -1.81 10.24
C LEU A 102 -22.19 -3.06 10.91
N LYS A 103 -21.97 -4.21 10.30
CA LYS A 103 -22.33 -5.51 10.85
C LYS A 103 -21.11 -6.18 11.45
N ARG A 104 -21.18 -6.53 12.74
CA ARG A 104 -20.16 -7.36 13.36
C ARG A 104 -20.23 -8.78 12.79
N VAL A 105 -19.10 -9.29 12.33
CA VAL A 105 -18.95 -10.65 11.81
C VAL A 105 -17.92 -11.41 12.64
N ASN A 106 -18.06 -12.73 12.70
CA ASN A 106 -17.08 -13.57 13.38
C ASN A 106 -15.77 -13.56 12.56
N PRO A 107 -14.64 -13.08 13.13
CA PRO A 107 -13.38 -12.98 12.40
C PRO A 107 -12.93 -14.33 11.82
N LYS A 108 -13.12 -15.41 12.58
CA LYS A 108 -12.59 -16.75 12.25
C LYS A 108 -13.34 -17.46 11.12
N ASP A 109 -14.56 -17.02 10.80
CA ASP A 109 -15.39 -17.69 9.80
C ASP A 109 -15.04 -17.29 8.37
N ALA A 110 -14.38 -16.14 8.17
CA ALA A 110 -14.16 -15.59 6.83
C ALA A 110 -12.85 -14.83 6.62
N TYR A 111 -12.23 -14.27 7.67
CA TYR A 111 -11.12 -13.31 7.51
C TYR A 111 -9.84 -13.74 8.22
N ILE A 112 -9.95 -14.15 9.49
CA ILE A 112 -8.84 -14.53 10.36
C ILE A 112 -8.83 -16.05 10.52
N VAL A 113 -8.53 -16.74 9.42
CA VAL A 113 -8.51 -18.21 9.33
C VAL A 113 -7.13 -18.77 9.66
N LYS A 114 -7.07 -20.06 9.98
CA LYS A 114 -5.84 -20.74 10.43
C LYS A 114 -4.68 -20.60 9.43
N GLY A 115 -4.93 -20.79 8.13
CA GLY A 115 -3.90 -20.63 7.09
C GLY A 115 -3.29 -19.22 7.03
N LEU A 116 -4.07 -18.16 7.28
CA LEU A 116 -3.53 -16.79 7.39
C LEU A 116 -2.56 -16.68 8.58
N VAL A 117 -2.95 -17.23 9.72
CA VAL A 117 -2.15 -17.15 10.94
C VAL A 117 -0.87 -17.98 10.83
N MET A 118 -0.95 -19.17 10.23
CA MET A 118 0.22 -19.99 9.87
C MET A 118 1.22 -19.20 9.03
N LEU A 119 0.74 -18.55 7.97
CA LEU A 119 1.57 -17.76 7.07
C LEU A 119 2.26 -16.59 7.77
N ILE A 120 1.54 -15.89 8.66
CA ILE A 120 2.10 -14.78 9.45
C ILE A 120 3.16 -15.29 10.43
N LEU A 121 2.90 -16.40 11.14
CA LEU A 121 3.89 -16.98 12.06
C LEU A 121 5.14 -17.43 11.30
N GLY A 122 4.99 -18.10 10.16
CA GLY A 122 6.10 -18.51 9.31
C GLY A 122 6.95 -17.33 8.83
N PHE A 123 6.33 -16.21 8.48
CA PHE A 123 7.05 -14.97 8.17
C PHE A 123 7.78 -14.41 9.39
N LEU A 124 7.10 -14.30 10.53
CA LEU A 124 7.66 -13.73 11.76
C LEU A 124 8.81 -14.58 12.35
N SER A 125 8.86 -15.87 12.02
CA SER A 125 9.91 -16.81 12.39
C SER A 125 11.18 -16.69 11.54
N ASP A 126 11.20 -15.83 10.52
CA ASP A 126 12.40 -15.52 9.74
C ASP A 126 13.51 -15.00 10.69
N PRO A 127 14.68 -15.66 10.76
CA PRO A 127 15.78 -15.26 11.65
C PRO A 127 16.23 -13.81 11.43
N SER A 128 16.06 -13.26 10.23
CA SER A 128 16.40 -11.86 9.94
C SER A 128 15.53 -10.85 10.67
N LEU A 129 14.34 -11.25 11.15
CA LEU A 129 13.44 -10.39 11.92
C LEU A 129 13.78 -10.33 13.41
N ASN A 130 14.62 -11.26 13.90
CA ASN A 130 15.05 -11.36 15.29
C ASN A 130 13.86 -11.30 16.28
N LYS A 131 12.84 -12.14 16.06
CA LYS A 131 11.62 -12.22 16.88
C LYS A 131 11.58 -13.49 17.72
N GLU A 132 11.56 -13.32 19.03
CA GLU A 132 11.34 -14.43 19.96
C GLU A 132 9.91 -15.00 19.84
N VAL A 133 9.72 -16.25 20.24
CA VAL A 133 8.42 -16.95 20.21
C VAL A 133 7.32 -16.08 20.83
N LYS A 134 7.60 -15.50 22.00
CA LYS A 134 6.67 -14.63 22.72
C LYS A 134 6.24 -13.43 21.89
N ASP A 135 7.18 -12.72 21.26
CA ASP A 135 6.90 -11.55 20.43
C ASP A 135 6.04 -11.92 19.21
N ARG A 136 6.29 -13.08 18.59
CA ARG A 136 5.50 -13.56 17.46
C ARG A 136 4.06 -13.83 17.88
N HIS A 137 3.88 -14.53 19.00
CA HIS A 137 2.55 -14.84 19.53
C HIS A 137 1.80 -13.58 19.97
N GLU A 138 2.47 -12.62 20.62
CA GLU A 138 1.88 -11.32 20.96
C GLU A 138 1.44 -10.55 19.73
N THR A 139 2.27 -10.53 18.68
CA THR A 139 1.95 -9.90 17.39
C THR A 139 0.69 -10.53 16.78
N VAL A 140 0.62 -11.86 16.75
CA VAL A 140 -0.54 -12.59 16.20
C VAL A 140 -1.79 -12.45 17.07
N LYS A 141 -1.65 -12.35 18.40
CA LYS A 141 -2.79 -12.08 19.30
C LYS A 141 -3.46 -10.75 18.98
N LEU A 142 -2.73 -9.73 18.51
CA LEU A 142 -3.33 -8.49 18.04
C LEU A 142 -4.34 -8.76 16.91
N LEU A 143 -3.99 -9.65 15.98
CA LEU A 143 -4.87 -10.06 14.89
C LEU A 143 -6.02 -10.94 15.36
N LEU A 144 -5.77 -11.92 16.24
CA LEU A 144 -6.80 -12.84 16.72
C LEU A 144 -7.89 -12.13 17.56
N ASN A 145 -7.53 -11.03 18.21
CA ASN A 145 -8.44 -10.25 19.06
C ASN A 145 -9.16 -9.12 18.31
N VAL A 146 -9.00 -9.00 16.99
CA VAL A 146 -9.70 -7.97 16.23
C VAL A 146 -11.21 -8.22 16.18
N THR A 147 -11.98 -7.15 16.27
CA THR A 147 -13.39 -7.16 15.90
C THR A 147 -13.50 -6.83 14.42
N VAL A 148 -14.12 -7.72 13.63
CA VAL A 148 -14.36 -7.47 12.21
C VAL A 148 -15.75 -6.85 12.03
N LEU A 149 -15.77 -5.70 11.35
CA LEU A 149 -16.95 -4.92 11.05
C LEU A 149 -17.13 -4.87 9.53
N GLU A 150 -18.16 -5.54 9.03
CA GLU A 150 -18.48 -5.59 7.60
C GLU A 150 -19.48 -4.49 7.22
N THR A 151 -19.24 -3.80 6.10
CA THR A 151 -20.16 -2.82 5.49
C THR A 151 -20.47 -3.20 4.05
N PRO A 152 -21.73 -3.08 3.58
CA PRO A 152 -22.04 -3.19 2.15
C PRO A 152 -21.52 -1.96 1.37
N GLU A 153 -21.46 -0.79 2.03
CA GLU A 153 -21.01 0.45 1.41
C GLU A 153 -19.48 0.56 1.38
N PRO A 154 -18.89 1.14 0.32
CA PRO A 154 -17.45 1.34 0.24
C PRO A 154 -16.95 2.32 1.32
N ILE A 155 -15.78 2.06 1.91
CA ILE A 155 -15.22 2.91 2.96
C ILE A 155 -14.58 4.14 2.30
N ALA A 156 -15.23 5.30 2.39
CA ALA A 156 -14.74 6.52 1.75
C ALA A 156 -13.39 6.99 2.34
N LEU A 157 -12.52 7.45 1.44
CA LEU A 157 -11.18 7.95 1.72
C LEU A 157 -10.88 9.16 0.84
N ASN A 158 -10.43 10.23 1.47
CA ASN A 158 -10.08 11.45 0.77
C ASN A 158 -8.56 11.56 0.68
N TYR A 159 -8.05 11.38 -0.53
CA TYR A 159 -6.67 11.71 -0.87
C TYR A 159 -6.62 13.18 -1.23
N SER A 160 -5.69 13.90 -0.64
CA SER A 160 -5.44 15.31 -0.94
C SER A 160 -3.98 15.49 -1.34
N LEU A 161 -3.75 16.33 -2.34
CA LEU A 161 -2.43 16.64 -2.86
C LEU A 161 -2.25 18.15 -2.89
N LYS A 162 -1.36 18.65 -2.02
CA LYS A 162 -1.13 20.08 -1.84
C LYS A 162 0.00 20.58 -2.74
N MET A 163 -0.34 21.51 -3.62
CA MET A 163 0.58 22.19 -4.53
C MET A 163 1.26 23.39 -3.84
N GLY A 164 2.43 23.80 -4.32
CA GLY A 164 3.16 24.96 -3.79
C GLY A 164 2.41 26.29 -3.96
N SER A 165 1.57 26.39 -4.99
CA SER A 165 0.66 27.50 -5.24
C SER A 165 -0.50 27.61 -4.24
N GLY A 166 -0.63 26.65 -3.30
CA GLY A 166 -1.72 26.59 -2.35
C GLY A 166 -2.99 25.90 -2.87
N LYS A 167 -3.03 25.56 -4.17
CA LYS A 167 -4.10 24.71 -4.72
C LYS A 167 -4.03 23.31 -4.12
N VAL A 168 -5.19 22.67 -3.98
CA VAL A 168 -5.31 21.28 -3.51
C VAL A 168 -6.09 20.49 -4.53
N ALA A 169 -5.54 19.36 -4.96
CA ALA A 169 -6.30 18.35 -5.69
C ALA A 169 -6.83 17.34 -4.67
N GLU A 170 -8.14 17.13 -4.64
CA GLU A 170 -8.78 16.18 -3.75
C GLU A 170 -9.47 15.09 -4.56
N VAL A 171 -9.31 13.85 -4.13
CA VAL A 171 -9.96 12.69 -4.72
C VAL A 171 -10.57 11.84 -3.62
N CYS A 172 -11.88 11.64 -3.71
CA CYS A 172 -12.58 10.67 -2.89
C CYS A 172 -12.54 9.31 -3.59
N THR A 173 -12.05 8.29 -2.90
CA THR A 173 -12.05 6.91 -3.36
C THR A 173 -12.62 5.99 -2.28
N SER A 174 -12.94 4.78 -2.67
CA SER A 174 -13.34 3.71 -1.76
C SER A 174 -12.16 2.83 -1.38
N GLN A 175 -11.98 2.59 -0.08
CA GLN A 175 -11.13 1.52 0.44
C GLN A 175 -12.01 0.34 0.83
N MET A 176 -11.49 -0.85 0.53
CA MET A 176 -12.18 -2.11 0.84
C MET A 176 -11.88 -2.60 2.24
N VAL A 177 -10.67 -2.41 2.75
CA VAL A 177 -10.25 -2.95 4.06
C VAL A 177 -9.41 -1.93 4.81
N ARG A 178 -9.67 -1.78 6.10
CA ARG A 178 -8.92 -0.91 7.02
C ARG A 178 -8.81 -1.53 8.39
N TRP A 179 -7.61 -1.51 8.97
CA TRP A 179 -7.42 -1.87 10.37
C TRP A 179 -7.21 -0.62 11.23
N GLU A 180 -8.16 -0.32 12.11
CA GLU A 180 -8.04 0.66 13.17
C GLU A 180 -7.44 0.01 14.43
N ARG A 181 -6.12 -0.13 14.43
CA ARG A 181 -5.37 -0.82 15.51
C ARG A 181 -5.69 -0.29 16.91
N GLY A 182 -5.91 1.02 17.06
CA GLY A 182 -6.23 1.64 18.35
C GLY A 182 -7.52 1.13 19.00
N ASN A 183 -8.48 0.69 18.18
CA ASN A 183 -9.75 0.12 18.64
C ASN A 183 -9.79 -1.41 18.50
N SER A 184 -8.72 -2.02 17.96
CA SER A 184 -8.71 -3.43 17.53
C SER A 184 -9.84 -3.76 16.54
N GLU A 185 -10.15 -2.84 15.63
CA GLU A 185 -11.25 -2.99 14.67
C GLU A 185 -10.75 -3.13 13.23
N LEU A 186 -11.17 -4.20 12.55
CA LEU A 186 -10.96 -4.39 11.11
C LEU A 186 -12.27 -4.07 10.38
N LEU A 187 -12.30 -2.90 9.74
CA LEU A 187 -13.40 -2.47 8.89
C LEU A 187 -13.19 -3.07 7.50
N THR A 188 -14.23 -3.70 6.97
CA THR A 188 -14.14 -4.36 5.67
C THR A 188 -15.41 -4.20 4.87
N GLN A 189 -15.27 -3.94 3.58
CA GLN A 189 -16.37 -4.02 2.64
C GLN A 189 -16.69 -5.49 2.40
N LYS A 190 -17.98 -5.81 2.28
CA LYS A 190 -18.39 -7.13 1.82
C LYS A 190 -17.85 -7.38 0.41
N LEU A 191 -17.13 -8.48 0.23
CA LEU A 191 -16.58 -8.85 -1.07
C LEU A 191 -17.72 -9.27 -2.02
N GLU A 192 -18.08 -8.39 -2.96
CA GLU A 192 -18.97 -8.74 -4.06
C GLU A 192 -18.21 -9.48 -5.16
N LYS A 193 -18.51 -10.77 -5.34
CA LYS A 193 -17.86 -11.63 -6.36
C LYS A 193 -18.27 -11.30 -7.81
N SER A 194 -19.17 -10.34 -8.00
CA SER A 194 -19.70 -9.92 -9.31
C SER A 194 -18.66 -9.18 -10.17
N GLY A 195 -17.62 -8.59 -9.56
CA GLY A 195 -16.57 -7.84 -10.26
C GLY A 195 -15.49 -8.68 -10.94
N GLY A 196 -15.64 -10.00 -10.97
CA GLY A 196 -14.68 -10.94 -11.57
C GLY A 196 -13.30 -10.91 -10.90
N GLN A 197 -12.28 -11.47 -11.58
CA GLN A 197 -10.95 -11.67 -10.99
C GLN A 197 -10.26 -10.37 -10.57
N ARG A 198 -10.49 -9.27 -11.29
CA ARG A 198 -9.93 -7.96 -10.94
C ARG A 198 -10.35 -7.53 -9.53
N SER A 199 -11.64 -7.64 -9.21
CA SER A 199 -12.15 -7.26 -7.89
C SER A 199 -11.56 -8.11 -6.76
N VAL A 200 -11.34 -9.40 -7.01
CA VAL A 200 -10.71 -10.32 -6.05
C VAL A 200 -9.25 -9.93 -5.80
N VAL A 201 -8.49 -9.64 -6.85
CA VAL A 201 -7.08 -9.22 -6.72
C VAL A 201 -6.97 -7.86 -6.02
N GLU A 202 -7.85 -6.92 -6.34
CA GLU A 202 -7.89 -5.62 -5.69
C GLU A 202 -8.19 -5.76 -4.20
N TYR A 203 -9.22 -6.54 -3.85
CA TYR A 203 -9.56 -6.81 -2.47
C TYR A 203 -8.43 -7.51 -1.72
N ALA A 204 -7.83 -8.57 -2.30
CA ALA A 204 -6.69 -9.28 -1.72
C ALA A 204 -5.54 -8.30 -1.43
N THR A 205 -5.22 -7.42 -2.37
CA THR A 205 -4.18 -6.40 -2.21
C THR A 205 -4.49 -5.49 -1.01
N ARG A 206 -5.71 -4.96 -0.92
CA ARG A 206 -6.12 -4.08 0.19
C ARG A 206 -6.17 -4.78 1.54
N PHE A 207 -6.68 -6.01 1.56
CA PHE A 207 -6.69 -6.83 2.77
C PHE A 207 -5.27 -7.06 3.29
N SER A 208 -4.37 -7.48 2.40
CA SER A 208 -2.98 -7.77 2.77
C SER A 208 -2.21 -6.54 3.26
N GLU A 209 -2.39 -5.40 2.59
CA GLU A 209 -1.80 -4.12 3.02
C GLU A 209 -2.28 -3.75 4.43
N ALA A 210 -3.59 -3.84 4.69
CA ALA A 210 -4.17 -3.50 5.98
C ALA A 210 -3.67 -4.40 7.12
N ILE A 211 -3.60 -5.73 6.88
CA ILE A 211 -3.09 -6.68 7.87
C ILE A 211 -1.59 -6.46 8.13
N ALA A 212 -0.77 -6.36 7.09
CA ALA A 212 0.67 -6.20 7.24
C ALA A 212 1.05 -4.90 7.96
N GLN A 213 0.39 -3.78 7.61
CA GLN A 213 0.58 -2.49 8.28
C GLN A 213 0.18 -2.54 9.76
N GLY A 214 -0.95 -3.18 10.08
CA GLY A 214 -1.42 -3.30 11.45
C GLY A 214 -0.51 -4.13 12.37
N LEU A 215 0.22 -5.10 11.80
CA LEU A 215 1.13 -5.98 12.54
C LEU A 215 2.54 -5.41 12.73
N LEU A 216 3.12 -4.80 11.70
CA LEU A 216 4.57 -4.55 11.65
C LEU A 216 5.02 -3.12 11.93
N LEU A 217 4.11 -2.14 11.97
CA LEU A 217 4.33 -0.70 12.28
C LEU A 217 5.67 -0.11 11.76
N GLU A 218 5.57 0.72 10.72
CA GLU A 218 6.67 1.59 10.24
C GLU A 218 7.92 0.87 9.68
N LYS A 219 7.89 -0.46 9.54
CA LYS A 219 8.90 -1.24 8.82
C LYS A 219 8.50 -1.47 7.36
N GLU A 220 8.63 -0.44 6.52
CA GLU A 220 8.11 -0.42 5.13
C GLU A 220 8.52 -1.64 4.29
N ASP A 221 9.77 -2.09 4.42
CA ASP A 221 10.32 -3.25 3.71
C ASP A 221 9.64 -4.56 4.16
N GLN A 222 9.44 -4.71 5.47
CA GLN A 222 8.81 -5.89 6.06
C GLN A 222 7.30 -5.91 5.80
N ILE A 223 6.64 -4.74 5.85
CA ILE A 223 5.23 -4.56 5.49
C ILE A 223 5.01 -5.01 4.05
N THR A 224 5.87 -4.58 3.12
CA THR A 224 5.77 -4.97 1.71
C THR A 224 5.92 -6.48 1.53
N ARG A 225 6.92 -7.09 2.17
CA ARG A 225 7.16 -8.54 2.11
C ARG A 225 5.97 -9.34 2.66
N LEU A 226 5.47 -8.96 3.83
CA LEU A 226 4.34 -9.66 4.47
C LEU A 226 3.04 -9.46 3.66
N SER A 227 2.80 -8.27 3.13
CA SER A 227 1.63 -7.98 2.30
C SER A 227 1.58 -8.89 1.06
N GLU A 228 2.69 -9.05 0.33
CA GLU A 228 2.71 -9.92 -0.83
C GLU A 228 2.51 -11.41 -0.47
N LEU A 229 3.05 -11.86 0.67
CA LEU A 229 2.77 -13.21 1.17
C LEU A 229 1.27 -13.40 1.45
N ILE A 230 0.67 -12.52 2.24
CA ILE A 230 -0.75 -12.59 2.62
C ILE A 230 -1.64 -12.55 1.38
N LYS A 231 -1.30 -11.74 0.38
CA LYS A 231 -2.08 -11.60 -0.86
C LYS A 231 -2.13 -12.91 -1.63
N VAL A 232 -0.98 -13.56 -1.76
CA VAL A 232 -0.87 -14.87 -2.41
C VAL A 232 -1.65 -15.94 -1.62
N GLY A 233 -1.55 -15.93 -0.29
CA GLY A 233 -2.36 -16.79 0.57
C GLY A 233 -3.87 -16.55 0.42
N PHE A 234 -4.30 -15.29 0.35
CA PHE A 234 -5.70 -14.92 0.17
C PHE A 234 -6.26 -15.45 -1.16
N LEU A 235 -5.48 -15.34 -2.24
CA LEU A 235 -5.87 -15.85 -3.56
C LEU A 235 -5.99 -17.38 -3.60
N MET A 236 -5.33 -18.08 -2.69
CA MET A 236 -5.48 -19.54 -2.48
C MET A 236 -6.56 -19.89 -1.46
N GLY A 237 -7.31 -18.91 -0.96
CA GLY A 237 -8.33 -19.11 0.08
C GLY A 237 -7.77 -19.45 1.46
N PHE A 238 -6.46 -19.25 1.68
CA PHE A 238 -5.74 -19.70 2.87
C PHE A 238 -5.94 -21.18 3.20
N ASP A 239 -6.07 -22.01 2.17
CA ASP A 239 -6.05 -23.46 2.32
C ASP A 239 -4.76 -23.91 3.04
N GLU A 240 -4.89 -24.72 4.08
CA GLU A 240 -3.78 -25.04 5.00
C GLU A 240 -2.66 -25.80 4.28
N ASP A 241 -3.01 -26.76 3.41
CA ASP A 241 -2.05 -27.56 2.66
C ASP A 241 -1.33 -26.72 1.59
N ALA A 242 -2.07 -25.88 0.87
CA ALA A 242 -1.50 -24.94 -0.10
C ALA A 242 -0.60 -23.90 0.58
N VAL A 243 -1.00 -23.39 1.74
CA VAL A 243 -0.20 -22.46 2.55
C VAL A 243 1.07 -23.14 3.05
N ASP A 244 1.00 -24.36 3.57
CA ASP A 244 2.18 -25.12 4.01
C ASP A 244 3.19 -25.31 2.86
N TYR A 245 2.73 -25.76 1.69
CA TYR A 245 3.59 -25.87 0.51
C TYR A 245 4.19 -24.51 0.11
N TYR A 246 3.37 -23.45 0.11
CA TYR A 246 3.83 -22.10 -0.23
C TYR A 246 4.89 -21.59 0.75
N MET A 247 4.71 -21.79 2.06
CA MET A 247 5.69 -21.44 3.08
C MET A 247 7.01 -22.17 2.85
N LYS A 248 6.97 -23.49 2.61
CA LYS A 248 8.16 -24.30 2.29
C LYS A 248 8.88 -23.78 1.04
N SER A 249 8.15 -23.39 0.00
CA SER A 249 8.73 -22.80 -1.21
C SER A 249 9.46 -21.46 -0.97
N LYS A 250 9.15 -20.79 0.14
CA LYS A 250 9.78 -19.54 0.59
C LYS A 250 10.81 -19.77 1.70
N ASN A 251 11.13 -21.02 2.02
CA ASN A 251 11.99 -21.42 3.15
C ASN A 251 11.48 -20.88 4.49
N MET A 252 10.17 -20.77 4.65
CA MET A 252 9.52 -20.40 5.91
C MET A 252 9.04 -21.66 6.62
N GLN A 253 9.13 -21.64 7.94
CA GLN A 253 8.64 -22.70 8.82
C GLN A 253 8.20 -22.09 10.14
N ILE A 254 7.25 -22.74 10.80
CA ILE A 254 6.81 -22.41 12.15
C ILE A 254 7.56 -23.30 13.16
N SER A 255 7.78 -22.82 14.38
CA SER A 255 8.38 -23.66 15.44
C SER A 255 7.32 -24.54 16.10
N LEU A 256 7.75 -25.52 16.89
CA LEU A 256 6.82 -26.40 17.62
C LEU A 256 5.91 -25.60 18.58
N GLU A 257 6.44 -24.55 19.20
CA GLU A 257 5.67 -23.64 20.05
C GLU A 257 4.63 -22.83 19.25
N ASP A 258 4.93 -22.50 17.98
CA ASP A 258 3.98 -21.85 17.08
C ASP A 258 2.86 -22.82 16.66
N GLU A 259 3.18 -24.11 16.43
CA GLU A 259 2.20 -25.16 16.16
C GLU A 259 1.24 -25.37 17.34
N GLU A 260 1.77 -25.45 18.57
CA GLU A 260 0.96 -25.56 19.79
C GLU A 260 0.04 -24.35 19.97
N PHE A 261 0.58 -23.15 19.76
CA PHE A 261 -0.19 -21.90 19.81
C PHE A 261 -1.31 -21.90 18.76
N LEU A 262 -1.03 -22.32 17.52
CA LEU A 262 -2.01 -22.43 16.46
C LEU A 262 -3.12 -23.43 16.80
N ALA A 263 -2.77 -24.61 17.32
CA ALA A 263 -3.72 -25.63 17.72
C ALA A 263 -4.65 -25.15 18.84
N SER A 264 -4.13 -24.34 19.77
CA SER A 264 -4.93 -23.70 20.82
C SER A 264 -5.87 -22.61 20.26
N ALA A 265 -5.39 -21.80 19.31
CA ALA A 265 -6.20 -20.73 18.71
C ALA A 265 -7.27 -21.24 17.73
N PHE A 266 -7.04 -22.39 17.09
CA PHE A 266 -7.91 -23.04 16.11
C PHE A 266 -8.04 -24.54 16.42
N PRO A 267 -8.83 -24.90 17.45
CA PRO A 267 -9.05 -26.31 17.77
C PRO A 267 -9.73 -27.02 16.61
N SER A 268 -9.23 -28.19 16.23
CA SER A 268 -9.91 -29.09 15.30
C SER A 268 -11.29 -29.44 15.86
N CYS A 269 -12.34 -29.23 15.08
CA CYS A 269 -13.68 -29.73 15.42
C CYS A 269 -13.73 -31.25 15.37
#